data_AF-A0A955DZ57-F1
#
_entry.id   AF-A0A955DZ57-F1
#
_cell.length_a   1.000
_cell.length_b   1.000
_cell.length_c   1.000
_cell.angle_alpha   90.00
_cell.angle_beta   90.00
_cell.angle_gamma   90.00
#
_symmetry.space_group_name_H-M   'P 1'
#
loop_
_entity.id
_entity.type
_entity.pdbx_description
1 polymer ?
#
loop_
_entity_poly.entity_id
_entity_poly.type
_entity_poly.pdbx_seq_one_letter_code
_entity_poly.pdbx_strand_id
1 'polypeptide(L)'
;MKRLCKSKNGHEVFVDEQNTNIGLHILENPNLLELAKEAIIQSEVVGEKVALEMDLGRVIGTTSMVEIGVDDEIVWAKRKDREKYSKFVKNRELVPTSKVVAILFQKEYGYLLWSGWCGELLPQESDGAGGTRTSRAFDETHAMVFDEAIIQMDTITEVDPAK
;
A
#
# COMPACT_ATOMS: atom_id res chain seq x y z
N MET A 1 5.42 15.03 -12.46
CA MET A 1 4.13 14.51 -12.97
C MET A 1 4.24 13.99 -14.41
N LYS A 2 3.67 12.81 -14.71
CA LYS A 2 3.61 12.18 -16.03
C LYS A 2 2.22 11.56 -16.25
N ARG A 3 1.69 11.57 -17.48
CA ARG A 3 0.48 10.82 -17.83
C ARG A 3 0.76 9.31 -17.77
N LEU A 4 -0.07 8.57 -17.02
CA LEU A 4 0.03 7.12 -16.85
C LEU A 4 -0.88 6.38 -17.84
N CYS A 5 -2.19 6.63 -17.79
CA CYS A 5 -3.19 5.93 -18.59
C CYS A 5 -4.54 6.67 -18.62
N LYS A 6 -5.54 6.06 -19.24
CA LYS A 6 -6.93 6.52 -19.24
C LYS A 6 -7.82 5.40 -18.67
N SER A 7 -8.73 5.72 -17.75
CA SER A 7 -9.64 4.75 -17.13
C SER A 7 -10.71 4.24 -18.12
N LYS A 8 -11.47 3.22 -17.74
CA LYS A 8 -12.55 2.65 -18.56
C LYS A 8 -13.62 3.68 -18.93
N ASN A 9 -14.01 4.55 -17.99
CA ASN A 9 -14.96 5.64 -18.21
C ASN A 9 -14.31 6.93 -18.74
N GLY A 10 -13.03 6.86 -19.16
CA GLY A 10 -12.40 7.88 -19.97
C GLY A 10 -11.71 9.01 -19.20
N HIS A 11 -11.44 8.86 -17.91
CA HIS A 11 -10.68 9.84 -17.14
C HIS A 11 -9.17 9.65 -17.33
N GLU A 12 -8.45 10.75 -17.51
CA GLU A 12 -6.99 10.76 -17.57
C GLU A 12 -6.40 10.53 -16.18
N VAL A 13 -5.39 9.66 -16.09
CA VAL A 13 -4.70 9.34 -14.84
C VAL A 13 -3.21 9.69 -14.97
N PHE A 14 -2.69 10.38 -13.95
CA PHE A 14 -1.32 10.88 -13.87
C PHE A 14 -0.61 10.27 -12.67
N VAL A 15 0.72 10.26 -12.72
CA VAL A 15 1.60 9.81 -11.64
C VAL A 15 2.62 10.89 -11.31
N ASP A 16 2.94 11.03 -10.03
CA ASP A 16 4.05 11.85 -9.54
C ASP A 16 4.82 11.08 -8.46
N GLU A 17 5.88 10.40 -8.86
CA GLU A 17 6.68 9.52 -8.00
C GLU A 17 7.45 10.29 -6.91
N GLN A 18 7.67 11.59 -7.08
CA GLN A 18 8.43 12.41 -6.12
C GLN A 18 7.55 13.03 -5.04
N ASN A 19 6.27 13.25 -5.33
CA ASN A 19 5.37 14.00 -4.45
C ASN A 19 4.16 13.19 -3.95
N THR A 20 4.14 11.89 -4.21
CA THR A 20 3.07 11.00 -3.74
C THR A 20 3.65 9.72 -3.14
N ASN A 21 2.82 8.97 -2.41
CA ASN A 21 3.25 7.74 -1.75
C ASN A 21 3.64 6.63 -2.75
N ILE A 22 3.23 6.73 -4.03
CA ILE A 22 3.56 5.71 -5.03
C ILE A 22 5.07 5.53 -5.21
N GLY A 23 5.87 6.61 -5.08
CA GLY A 23 7.32 6.53 -5.19
C GLY A 23 7.95 5.57 -4.18
N LEU A 24 7.45 5.59 -2.93
CA LEU A 24 7.90 4.69 -1.87
C LEU A 24 7.55 3.22 -2.17
N HIS A 25 6.42 2.98 -2.83
CA HIS A 25 5.93 1.62 -3.13
C HIS A 25 6.50 1.03 -4.42
N ILE A 26 6.95 1.85 -5.37
CA ILE A 26 7.68 1.37 -6.57
C ILE A 26 9.03 0.78 -6.18
N LEU A 27 9.66 1.28 -5.12
CA LEU A 27 10.90 0.71 -4.58
C LEU A 27 10.69 -0.72 -4.06
N GLU A 28 9.50 -1.01 -3.52
CA GLU A 28 9.10 -2.34 -3.01
C GLU A 28 8.72 -3.29 -4.17
N ASN A 29 8.15 -2.76 -5.27
CA ASN A 29 7.85 -3.54 -6.47
C ASN A 29 8.01 -2.69 -7.76
N PRO A 30 9.10 -2.88 -8.53
CA PRO A 30 9.38 -2.09 -9.73
C PRO A 30 8.29 -2.17 -10.82
N ASN A 31 7.49 -3.24 -10.85
CA ASN A 31 6.42 -3.42 -11.84
C ASN A 31 5.08 -2.80 -11.42
N LEU A 32 5.00 -2.20 -10.22
CA LEU A 32 3.76 -1.71 -9.63
C LEU A 32 3.00 -0.73 -10.54
N LEU A 33 3.69 0.14 -11.28
CA LEU A 33 3.04 1.11 -12.16
C LEU A 33 2.31 0.47 -13.33
N GLU A 34 2.88 -0.57 -13.95
CA GLU A 34 2.22 -1.27 -15.05
C GLU A 34 1.03 -2.10 -14.54
N LEU A 35 1.15 -2.69 -13.34
CA LEU A 35 0.06 -3.42 -12.69
C LEU A 35 -1.10 -2.49 -12.31
N ALA A 36 -0.80 -1.33 -11.71
CA ALA A 36 -1.79 -0.32 -11.38
C ALA A 36 -2.49 0.19 -12.65
N LYS A 37 -1.72 0.43 -13.72
CA LYS A 37 -2.24 0.84 -15.03
C LYS A 37 -3.19 -0.21 -15.64
N GLU A 38 -2.84 -1.50 -15.58
CA GLU A 38 -3.70 -2.59 -16.04
C GLU A 38 -5.04 -2.60 -15.30
N ALA A 39 -5.02 -2.40 -13.98
CA ALA A 39 -6.24 -2.30 -13.19
C ALA A 39 -7.07 -1.06 -13.55
N ILE A 40 -6.43 0.12 -13.62
CA ILE A 40 -7.10 1.40 -13.89
C ILE A 40 -7.78 1.42 -15.26
N ILE A 41 -7.16 0.87 -16.30
CA ILE A 41 -7.74 0.82 -17.67
C ILE A 41 -9.04 0.00 -17.70
N GLN A 42 -9.16 -0.97 -16.80
CA GLN A 42 -10.33 -1.86 -16.69
C GLN A 42 -11.39 -1.35 -15.70
N SER A 43 -11.06 -0.34 -14.89
CA SER A 43 -11.94 0.22 -13.87
C SER A 43 -12.59 1.52 -14.30
N GLU A 44 -13.84 1.70 -13.87
CA GLU A 44 -14.47 3.02 -13.85
C GLU A 44 -14.01 3.76 -12.59
N VAL A 45 -13.64 5.03 -12.74
CA VAL A 45 -13.19 5.87 -11.61
C VAL A 45 -14.20 6.97 -11.37
N VAL A 46 -14.78 7.01 -10.17
CA VAL A 46 -15.87 7.92 -9.81
C VAL A 46 -15.66 8.42 -8.38
N GLY A 47 -15.66 9.74 -8.20
CA GLY A 47 -15.55 10.41 -6.90
C GLY A 47 -14.17 11.03 -6.65
N GLU A 48 -14.06 11.79 -5.56
CA GLU A 48 -12.85 12.58 -5.27
C GLU A 48 -11.67 11.73 -4.77
N LYS A 49 -11.96 10.62 -4.08
CA LYS A 49 -10.99 9.63 -3.60
C LYS A 49 -11.49 8.25 -3.97
N VAL A 50 -10.73 7.55 -4.81
CA VAL A 50 -11.09 6.23 -5.33
C VAL A 50 -10.04 5.22 -4.88
N ALA A 51 -10.48 4.15 -4.23
CA ALA A 51 -9.66 2.99 -3.95
C ALA A 51 -10.09 1.87 -4.91
N LEU A 52 -9.15 1.39 -5.72
CA LEU A 52 -9.36 0.27 -6.64
C LEU A 52 -8.59 -0.93 -6.11
N GLU A 53 -9.27 -2.08 -6.00
CA GLU A 53 -8.65 -3.40 -5.87
C GLU A 53 -9.02 -4.19 -7.13
N MET A 54 -8.03 -4.86 -7.72
CA MET A 54 -8.28 -5.77 -8.85
C MET A 54 -7.44 -7.04 -8.71
N ASP A 55 -8.10 -8.19 -8.83
CA ASP A 55 -7.46 -9.48 -9.05
C ASP A 55 -7.12 -9.65 -10.54
N LEU A 56 -5.85 -9.81 -10.85
CA LEU A 56 -5.33 -9.95 -12.21
C LEU A 56 -5.25 -11.42 -12.68
N GLY A 57 -5.77 -12.36 -11.88
CA GLY A 57 -5.91 -13.78 -12.22
C GLY A 57 -4.60 -14.54 -12.40
N ARG A 58 -3.47 -13.92 -12.03
CA ARG A 58 -2.11 -14.46 -12.10
C ARG A 58 -1.29 -13.90 -10.95
N VAL A 59 -0.22 -14.59 -10.55
CA VAL A 59 0.72 -14.04 -9.57
C VAL A 59 1.43 -12.83 -10.17
N ILE A 60 1.31 -11.67 -9.52
CA ILE A 60 1.87 -10.39 -9.99
C ILE A 60 2.98 -9.85 -9.10
N GLY A 61 3.26 -10.54 -8.00
CA GLY A 61 4.26 -10.17 -7.02
C GLY A 61 3.93 -10.81 -5.68
N THR A 62 4.34 -10.14 -4.62
CA THR A 62 4.10 -10.56 -3.25
C THR A 62 3.51 -9.43 -2.42
N THR A 63 2.77 -9.79 -1.37
CA THR A 63 2.36 -8.87 -0.30
C THR A 63 3.21 -9.15 0.94
N SER A 64 3.58 -8.07 1.65
CA SER A 64 4.18 -8.18 2.98
C SER A 64 3.12 -8.20 4.08
N MET A 65 1.87 -7.81 3.81
CA MET A 65 0.83 -7.80 4.84
C MET A 65 0.32 -9.22 5.07
N VAL A 66 0.48 -9.74 6.28
CA VAL A 66 0.08 -11.10 6.66
C VAL A 66 -0.70 -11.09 7.98
N GLU A 67 -1.59 -12.07 8.13
CA GLU A 67 -2.25 -12.36 9.41
C GLU A 67 -1.21 -12.93 10.41
N ILE A 68 -1.29 -12.46 11.65
CA ILE A 68 -0.41 -12.83 12.75
C ILE A 68 -0.92 -14.11 13.42
N GLY A 69 -0.05 -15.11 13.56
CA GLY A 69 -0.27 -16.32 14.32
C GLY A 69 0.29 -16.27 15.75
N VAL A 70 0.01 -17.33 16.52
CA VAL A 70 0.49 -17.45 17.91
C VAL A 70 2.01 -17.63 18.04
N ASP A 71 2.66 -18.12 16.98
CA ASP A 71 4.09 -18.42 16.94
C ASP A 71 4.90 -17.31 16.25
N ASP A 72 4.27 -16.18 15.90
CA ASP A 72 4.91 -15.10 15.17
C ASP A 72 5.77 -14.19 16.08
N GLU A 73 6.97 -13.88 15.62
CA GLU A 73 7.91 -12.97 16.28
C GLU A 73 7.61 -11.53 15.88
N ILE A 74 6.86 -10.82 16.73
CA ILE A 74 6.44 -9.44 16.46
C ILE A 74 7.47 -8.43 16.93
N VAL A 75 7.81 -7.50 16.05
CA VAL A 75 8.60 -6.30 16.37
C VAL A 75 7.95 -5.05 15.80
N TRP A 76 8.29 -3.90 16.36
CA TRP A 76 7.95 -2.60 15.83
C TRP A 76 9.22 -1.94 15.33
N ALA A 77 9.14 -1.35 14.15
CA ALA A 77 10.24 -0.56 13.60
C ALA A 77 9.70 0.55 12.70
N LYS A 78 10.54 1.53 12.40
CA LYS A 78 10.24 2.52 11.36
C LYS A 78 10.68 1.98 10.01
N ARG A 79 9.89 2.26 8.97
CA ARG A 79 10.34 2.06 7.59
C ARG A 79 11.29 3.18 7.17
N LYS A 80 12.19 2.91 6.23
CA LYS A 80 13.01 3.93 5.58
C LYS A 80 12.10 5.05 5.06
N ASP A 81 12.53 6.29 5.26
CA ASP A 81 11.81 7.51 4.91
C ASP A 81 10.41 7.66 5.58
N ARG A 82 10.17 6.99 6.72
CA ARG A 82 8.96 7.15 7.54
C ARG A 82 9.29 7.38 9.01
N GLU A 83 8.54 8.27 9.66
CA GLU A 83 8.72 8.58 11.08
C GLU A 83 7.88 7.73 12.03
N LYS A 84 6.83 7.08 11.50
CA LYS A 84 5.90 6.28 12.30
C LYS A 84 6.34 4.82 12.37
N TYR A 85 6.20 4.24 13.56
CA TYR A 85 6.38 2.81 13.76
C TYR A 85 5.30 2.02 13.02
N SER A 86 5.71 0.89 12.45
CA SER A 86 4.85 -0.13 11.88
C SER A 86 5.13 -1.45 12.57
N LYS A 87 4.12 -2.33 12.61
CA LYS A 87 4.23 -3.67 13.18
C LYS A 87 4.78 -4.63 12.13
N PHE A 88 5.77 -5.42 12.51
CA PHE A 88 6.41 -6.42 11.66
C PHE A 88 6.42 -7.80 12.29
N VAL A 89 6.51 -8.83 11.45
CA VAL A 89 6.73 -10.22 11.84
C VAL A 89 8.06 -10.74 11.25
N LYS A 90 8.97 -11.23 12.10
CA LYS A 90 10.35 -11.58 11.71
C LYS A 90 10.49 -12.96 11.08
N ASN A 91 9.63 -13.90 11.46
CA ASN A 91 9.73 -15.32 11.10
C ASN A 91 8.73 -15.74 10.02
N ARG A 92 8.43 -14.82 9.08
CA ARG A 92 7.50 -15.05 7.97
C ARG A 92 8.14 -14.62 6.65
N GLU A 93 7.62 -15.17 5.56
CA GLU A 93 8.03 -14.82 4.19
C GLU A 93 6.91 -14.03 3.49
N LEU A 94 7.31 -13.26 2.48
CA LEU A 94 6.37 -12.55 1.61
C LEU A 94 5.43 -13.54 0.90
N VAL A 95 4.14 -13.21 0.82
CA VAL A 95 3.13 -14.12 0.29
C VAL A 95 2.82 -13.75 -1.17
N PRO A 96 2.83 -14.70 -2.13
CA PRO A 96 2.40 -14.44 -3.50
C PRO A 96 1.00 -13.86 -3.57
N THR A 97 0.77 -12.90 -4.46
CA THR A 97 -0.55 -12.28 -4.64
C THR A 97 -0.88 -12.07 -6.11
N SER A 98 -2.17 -12.14 -6.43
CA SER A 98 -2.74 -11.78 -7.73
C SER A 98 -3.44 -10.42 -7.73
N LYS A 99 -3.53 -9.77 -6.56
CA LYS A 99 -4.27 -8.53 -6.37
C LYS A 99 -3.36 -7.32 -6.39
N VAL A 100 -3.83 -6.25 -7.03
CA VAL A 100 -3.20 -4.92 -7.00
C VAL A 100 -4.19 -3.90 -6.48
N VAL A 101 -3.69 -2.97 -5.68
CA VAL A 101 -4.44 -1.82 -5.20
C VAL A 101 -3.88 -0.54 -5.79
N ALA A 102 -4.78 0.37 -6.20
CA ALA A 102 -4.46 1.72 -6.63
C ALA A 102 -5.36 2.74 -5.92
N ILE A 103 -4.76 3.77 -5.35
CA ILE A 103 -5.46 4.88 -4.70
C ILE A 103 -5.35 6.11 -5.58
N LEU A 104 -6.48 6.64 -6.03
CA LEU A 104 -6.57 7.78 -6.93
C LEU A 104 -7.25 8.96 -6.23
N PHE A 105 -6.72 10.16 -6.43
CA PHE A 105 -7.37 11.41 -6.02
C PHE A 105 -7.75 12.24 -7.24
N GLN A 106 -8.98 12.73 -7.27
CA GLN A 106 -9.44 13.66 -8.30
C GLN A 106 -8.73 15.02 -8.15
N LYS A 107 -8.34 15.59 -9.27
CA LYS A 107 -7.70 16.90 -9.44
C LYS A 107 -8.34 17.61 -10.63
N GLU A 108 -8.05 18.90 -10.78
CA GLU A 108 -8.57 19.71 -11.90
C GLU A 108 -8.16 19.16 -13.28
N TYR A 109 -7.00 18.50 -13.36
CA TYR A 109 -6.45 17.96 -14.61
C TYR A 109 -6.77 16.48 -14.86
N GLY A 110 -7.53 15.80 -13.98
CA GLY A 110 -7.77 14.36 -14.04
C GLY A 110 -7.55 13.69 -12.68
N TYR A 111 -7.24 12.40 -12.67
CA TYR A 111 -6.92 11.68 -11.44
C TYR A 111 -5.40 11.57 -11.26
N LEU A 112 -4.96 11.70 -10.00
CA LEU A 112 -3.59 11.46 -9.59
C LEU A 112 -3.51 10.10 -8.89
N LEU A 113 -2.66 9.20 -9.38
CA LEU A 113 -2.27 7.98 -8.67
C LEU A 113 -1.43 8.38 -7.45
N TRP A 114 -2.06 8.34 -6.28
CA TRP A 114 -1.47 8.75 -5.02
C TRP A 114 -0.65 7.64 -4.36
N SER A 115 -1.14 6.40 -4.41
CA SER A 115 -0.52 5.24 -3.77
C SER A 115 -0.94 3.95 -4.47
N GLY A 116 -0.22 2.86 -4.25
CA GLY A 116 -0.59 1.53 -4.69
C GLY A 116 0.32 0.47 -4.10
N TRP A 117 -0.10 -0.79 -4.15
CA TRP A 117 0.68 -1.94 -3.70
C TRP A 117 0.14 -3.24 -4.32
N CYS A 118 0.94 -4.31 -4.26
CA CYS A 118 0.46 -5.67 -4.52
C CYS A 118 -0.07 -6.27 -3.23
N GLY A 119 -1.30 -6.76 -3.25
CA GLY A 119 -2.04 -7.23 -2.09
C GLY A 119 -3.48 -6.74 -2.10
N GLU A 120 -4.12 -6.83 -0.95
CA GLU A 120 -5.53 -6.48 -0.78
C GLU A 120 -5.69 -5.04 -0.29
N LEU A 121 -6.86 -4.46 -0.56
CA LEU A 121 -7.26 -3.18 -0.01
C LEU A 121 -7.51 -3.34 1.48
N LEU A 122 -6.73 -2.63 2.27
CA LEU A 122 -6.79 -2.74 3.72
C LEU A 122 -8.01 -1.98 4.26
N PRO A 123 -8.72 -2.51 5.27
CA PRO A 123 -9.85 -1.83 5.89
C PRO A 123 -9.37 -0.53 6.55
N GLN A 124 -10.04 0.58 6.25
CA GLN A 124 -9.70 1.90 6.79
C GLN A 124 -10.77 2.43 7.75
N GLU A 125 -10.34 3.21 8.72
CA GLU A 125 -11.18 4.00 9.63
C GLU A 125 -10.72 5.47 9.66
N SER A 126 -11.60 6.36 10.13
CA SER A 126 -11.25 7.77 10.36
C SER A 126 -10.18 7.89 11.44
N ASP A 127 -9.16 8.72 11.20
CA ASP A 127 -8.13 9.02 12.21
C ASP A 127 -8.54 10.15 13.18
N GLY A 128 -9.76 10.70 13.02
CA GLY A 128 -10.29 11.81 13.84
C GLY A 128 -9.76 13.19 13.46
N ALA A 129 -8.69 13.29 12.66
CA ALA A 129 -8.11 14.54 12.16
C ALA A 129 -8.53 14.84 10.71
N GLY A 130 -9.52 14.11 10.18
CA GLY A 130 -10.00 14.22 8.81
C GLY A 130 -9.23 13.34 7.81
N GLY A 131 -8.30 12.52 8.28
CA GLY A 131 -7.61 11.50 7.49
C GLY A 131 -8.20 10.09 7.69
N THR A 132 -7.55 9.11 7.07
CA THR A 132 -7.90 7.69 7.18
C THR A 132 -6.66 6.89 7.55
N ARG A 133 -6.82 5.90 8.43
CA ARG A 133 -5.80 4.92 8.81
C ARG A 133 -6.33 3.50 8.65
N THR A 134 -5.46 2.50 8.67
CA THR A 134 -5.89 1.11 8.79
C THR A 134 -6.71 0.91 10.07
N SER A 135 -7.74 0.07 10.02
CA SER A 135 -8.60 -0.13 11.18
C SER A 135 -7.83 -0.77 12.34
N ARG A 136 -8.13 -0.36 13.58
CA ARG A 136 -7.46 -0.92 14.76
C ARG A 136 -7.63 -2.44 14.84
N ALA A 137 -8.83 -2.93 14.53
CA ALA A 137 -9.13 -4.37 14.54
C ALA A 137 -8.27 -5.15 13.53
N PHE A 138 -7.94 -4.55 12.39
CA PHE A 138 -7.04 -5.16 11.41
C PHE A 138 -5.60 -5.10 11.88
N ASP A 139 -5.15 -3.96 12.38
CA ASP A 139 -3.79 -3.81 12.90
C ASP A 139 -3.51 -4.73 14.09
N GLU A 140 -4.52 -5.18 14.85
CA GLU A 140 -4.37 -6.16 15.94
C GLU A 140 -4.02 -7.56 15.43
N THR A 141 -4.51 -7.95 14.25
CA THR A 141 -4.37 -9.29 13.69
C THR A 141 -3.42 -9.37 12.50
N HIS A 142 -2.89 -8.24 12.02
CA HIS A 142 -2.01 -8.19 10.86
C HIS A 142 -0.70 -7.45 11.13
N ALA A 143 0.36 -7.90 10.47
CA ALA A 143 1.67 -7.27 10.48
C ALA A 143 2.30 -7.32 9.09
N MET A 144 3.29 -6.44 8.87
CA MET A 144 4.14 -6.54 7.69
C MET A 144 5.24 -7.59 7.90
N VAL A 145 5.56 -8.39 6.89
CA VAL A 145 6.77 -9.23 6.91
C VAL A 145 7.99 -8.33 7.08
N PHE A 146 8.87 -8.73 7.99
CA PHE A 146 10.12 -8.02 8.25
C PHE A 146 11.06 -8.10 7.05
N ASP A 147 11.56 -6.94 6.61
CA ASP A 147 12.56 -6.85 5.55
C ASP A 147 13.55 -5.72 5.89
N GLU A 148 14.81 -6.10 6.11
CA GLU A 148 15.90 -5.18 6.42
C GLU A 148 16.13 -4.14 5.30
N ALA A 149 15.74 -4.47 4.06
CA ALA A 149 15.86 -3.56 2.94
C ALA A 149 14.93 -2.34 3.06
N ILE A 150 13.84 -2.42 3.83
CA ILE A 150 12.85 -1.35 3.97
C ILE A 150 12.75 -0.78 5.39
N ILE A 151 13.50 -1.33 6.36
CA ILE A 151 13.44 -0.96 7.79
C ILE A 151 14.65 -0.11 8.21
N GLN A 152 14.43 0.80 9.16
CA GLN A 152 15.49 1.49 9.91
C GLN A 152 15.94 0.58 11.07
N MET A 153 17.05 -0.14 10.89
CA MET A 153 17.47 -1.23 11.78
C MET A 153 17.73 -0.81 13.23
N ASP A 154 18.10 0.44 13.46
CA ASP A 154 18.34 1.05 14.77
C ASP A 154 17.04 1.38 15.55
N THR A 155 15.88 1.25 14.91
CA THR A 155 14.58 1.53 15.52
C THR A 155 13.84 0.28 15.99
N ILE A 156 14.39 -0.92 15.79
CA ILE A 156 13.71 -2.17 16.13
C ILE A 156 13.46 -2.26 17.65
N THR A 157 12.23 -2.54 18.04
CA THR A 157 11.81 -2.74 19.44
C THR A 157 10.73 -3.82 19.54
N GLU A 158 10.69 -4.55 20.66
CA GLU A 158 9.65 -5.55 20.98
C GLU A 158 8.43 -4.94 21.68
N VAL A 159 8.46 -3.63 21.95
CA VAL A 159 7.39 -2.90 22.64
C VAL A 159 6.79 -1.88 21.69
N ASP A 160 5.46 -1.91 21.53
CA ASP A 160 4.69 -0.95 20.74
C ASP A 160 4.88 0.48 21.28
N PRO A 161 5.57 1.38 20.55
CA PRO A 161 5.84 2.73 21.06
C PRO A 161 4.61 3.64 21.11
N ALA A 162 3.48 3.21 20.53
CA ALA A 162 2.22 3.95 20.55
C ALA A 162 1.31 3.59 21.74
N LYS A 163 1.71 2.64 22.60
CA LYS A 163 1.02 2.27 23.84
C LYS A 163 1.72 2.87 25.05
#